data_AF-A0A2E7V0Y2-F1
#
_entry.id   AF-A0A2E7V0Y2-F1
#
_cell.length_a   1.000
_cell.length_b   1.000
_cell.length_c   1.000
_cell.angle_alpha   90.00
_cell.angle_beta   90.00
_cell.angle_gamma   90.00
#
_symmetry.space_group_name_H-M   'P 1'
#
loop_
_entity.id
_entity.type
_entity.pdbx_description
1 polymer ?
#
loop_
_entity_poly.entity_id
_entity_poly.type
_entity_poly.pdbx_seq_one_letter_code
_entity_poly.pdbx_strand_id
1 'polypeptide(L)'
;MTESERIEQLTNEKWDAIGKATKLGTSISHRLFDDVLLTLSSVEGKLKFALSPNFDDEKRISCEFTENSVKETQELVHKTRKELTKIISDLRDGVLNKLLEK
;
A
#
# COMPACT_ATOMS: atom_id res chain seq x y z
N MET A 1 -29.37 -36.02 -7.91
CA MET A 1 -28.59 -35.16 -7.00
C MET A 1 -29.38 -35.02 -5.71
N THR A 2 -28.82 -35.50 -4.60
CA THR A 2 -29.46 -35.40 -3.29
C THR A 2 -29.27 -34.01 -2.68
N GLU A 3 -30.08 -33.65 -1.69
CA GLU A 3 -29.95 -32.38 -0.98
C GLU A 3 -28.59 -32.26 -0.27
N SER A 4 -28.06 -33.38 0.22
CA SER A 4 -26.70 -33.49 0.78
C SER A 4 -25.62 -33.14 -0.25
N GLU A 5 -25.70 -33.67 -1.47
CA GLU A 5 -24.74 -33.38 -2.55
C GLU A 5 -24.76 -31.89 -2.94
N ARG A 6 -25.94 -31.27 -2.94
CA ARG A 6 -26.10 -29.84 -3.24
C ARG A 6 -25.48 -28.95 -2.15
N ILE A 7 -25.63 -29.31 -0.89
CA ILE A 7 -25.03 -28.58 0.25
C ILE A 7 -23.51 -28.69 0.22
N GLU A 8 -22.98 -29.87 -0.08
CA GLU A 8 -21.54 -30.10 -0.20
C GLU A 8 -20.94 -29.28 -1.34
N GLN A 9 -21.58 -29.28 -2.51
CA GLN A 9 -21.14 -28.47 -3.65
C GLN A 9 -21.11 -26.97 -3.32
N LEU A 10 -22.19 -26.43 -2.73
CA LEU A 10 -22.25 -25.02 -2.31
C LEU A 10 -21.18 -24.68 -1.27
N THR A 11 -20.85 -25.63 -0.39
CA THR A 11 -19.80 -25.46 0.62
C THR A 11 -18.43 -25.39 -0.05
N ASN A 12 -18.15 -26.28 -1.01
CA ASN A 12 -16.91 -26.27 -1.78
C ASN A 12 -16.75 -24.99 -2.61
N GLU A 13 -17.80 -24.53 -3.27
CA GLU A 13 -17.79 -23.27 -4.03
C GLU A 13 -17.49 -22.06 -3.14
N LYS A 14 -18.06 -22.02 -1.92
CA LYS A 14 -17.74 -20.97 -0.93
C LYS A 14 -16.26 -21.00 -0.53
N TRP A 15 -15.72 -22.17 -0.21
CA TRP A 15 -14.32 -22.29 0.19
C TRP A 15 -13.36 -21.94 -0.95
N ASP A 16 -13.67 -22.32 -2.18
CA ASP A 16 -12.88 -21.92 -3.35
C ASP A 16 -12.92 -20.41 -3.59
N ALA A 17 -14.10 -19.78 -3.45
CA ALA A 17 -14.22 -18.32 -3.53
C ALA A 17 -13.39 -17.60 -2.45
N ILE A 18 -13.43 -18.10 -1.20
CA ILE A 18 -12.60 -17.57 -0.09
C ILE A 18 -11.11 -17.74 -0.40
N GLY A 19 -10.71 -18.91 -0.90
CA GLY A 19 -9.32 -19.18 -1.27
C GLY A 19 -8.81 -18.27 -2.39
N LYS A 20 -9.62 -18.04 -3.43
CA LYS A 20 -9.32 -17.10 -4.52
C LYS A 20 -9.22 -15.66 -4.04
N ALA A 21 -10.18 -15.20 -3.21
CA ALA A 21 -10.16 -13.86 -2.64
C ALA A 21 -8.92 -13.61 -1.77
N THR A 22 -8.54 -14.60 -0.95
CA THR A 22 -7.35 -14.52 -0.10
C THR A 22 -6.07 -14.42 -0.93
N LYS A 23 -5.91 -15.29 -1.95
CA LYS A 23 -4.75 -15.25 -2.85
C LYS A 23 -4.65 -13.91 -3.59
N LEU A 24 -5.78 -13.37 -4.05
CA LEU A 24 -5.84 -12.07 -4.70
C LEU A 24 -5.45 -10.95 -3.74
N GLY A 25 -5.98 -10.95 -2.52
CA GLY A 25 -5.66 -9.96 -1.48
C GLY A 25 -4.18 -9.94 -1.13
N THR A 26 -3.56 -11.11 -0.94
CA THR A 26 -2.11 -11.22 -0.71
C THR A 26 -1.30 -10.71 -1.90
N SER A 27 -1.68 -11.09 -3.12
CA SER A 27 -0.99 -10.63 -4.34
C SER A 27 -1.05 -9.11 -4.52
N ILE A 28 -2.23 -8.52 -4.30
CA ILE A 28 -2.40 -7.05 -4.34
C ILE A 28 -1.57 -6.39 -3.25
N SER A 29 -1.57 -6.93 -2.03
CA SER A 29 -0.80 -6.37 -0.90
C SER A 29 0.70 -6.38 -1.19
N HIS A 30 1.26 -7.47 -1.73
CA HIS A 30 2.66 -7.52 -2.14
C HIS A 30 2.97 -6.48 -3.22
N ARG A 31 2.15 -6.39 -4.27
CA ARG A 31 2.37 -5.39 -5.34
C ARG A 31 2.31 -3.96 -4.83
N LEU A 32 1.35 -3.63 -3.96
CA LEU A 32 1.26 -2.31 -3.35
C LEU A 32 2.49 -1.99 -2.50
N PHE A 33 3.03 -2.98 -1.80
CA PHE A 33 4.23 -2.80 -0.99
C PHE A 33 5.49 -2.65 -1.85
N ASP A 34 5.78 -3.66 -2.68
CA ASP A 34 7.03 -3.78 -3.43
C ASP A 34 7.15 -2.72 -4.54
N ASP A 35 6.08 -2.54 -5.33
CA ASP A 35 6.15 -1.67 -6.51
C ASP A 35 5.90 -0.20 -6.15
N VAL A 36 5.02 0.06 -5.18
CA VAL A 36 4.52 1.42 -4.90
C VAL A 36 5.12 2.00 -3.63
N LEU A 37 4.97 1.35 -2.47
CA LEU A 37 5.44 1.92 -1.20
C LEU A 37 6.96 2.07 -1.14
N LEU A 38 7.72 1.08 -1.61
CA LEU A 38 9.18 1.17 -1.66
C LEU A 38 9.64 2.32 -2.57
N THR A 39 9.03 2.43 -3.75
CA THR A 39 9.32 3.52 -4.71
C THR A 39 9.00 4.88 -4.11
N LEU A 40 7.83 5.05 -3.49
CA LEU A 40 7.44 6.30 -2.83
C LEU A 40 8.40 6.65 -1.68
N SER A 41 8.84 5.65 -0.91
CA SER A 41 9.80 5.87 0.18
C SER A 41 11.16 6.35 -0.34
N SER A 42 11.62 5.81 -1.48
CA SER A 42 12.84 6.27 -2.16
C SER A 42 12.70 7.70 -2.66
N VAL A 43 11.56 8.05 -3.27
CA VAL A 43 11.26 9.41 -3.72
C VAL A 43 11.21 10.39 -2.56
N GLU A 44 10.51 10.05 -1.46
CA GLU A 44 10.45 10.87 -0.24
C GLU A 44 11.86 11.13 0.33
N GLY A 45 12.72 10.10 0.35
CA GLY A 45 14.12 10.23 0.76
C GLY A 45 14.91 11.21 -0.11
N LYS A 46 14.76 11.14 -1.44
CA LYS A 46 15.39 12.06 -2.38
C LYS A 46 14.90 13.50 -2.21
N LEU A 47 13.59 13.70 -2.01
CA LEU A 47 13.01 15.01 -1.76
C LEU A 47 13.51 15.60 -0.43
N LYS A 48 13.58 14.79 0.62
CA LYS A 48 14.14 15.19 1.92
C LYS A 48 15.61 15.59 1.80
N PHE A 49 16.39 14.83 1.03
CA PHE A 49 17.79 15.18 0.74
C PHE A 49 17.89 16.49 -0.05
N ALA A 50 17.04 16.70 -1.06
CA ALA A 50 17.03 17.92 -1.87
C ALA A 50 16.70 19.17 -1.04
N LEU A 51 15.88 19.02 0.00
CA LEU A 51 15.51 20.08 0.94
C LEU A 51 16.49 20.23 2.11
N SER A 52 17.43 19.29 2.30
CA SER A 52 18.41 19.39 3.37
C SER A 52 19.52 20.39 3.00
N PRO A 53 20.20 20.97 3.99
CA PRO A 53 21.44 21.71 3.74
C PRO A 53 22.50 20.83 3.06
N ASN A 54 23.43 21.49 2.35
CA ASN A 54 24.67 20.89 1.85
C ASN A 54 25.73 20.79 2.96
N PHE A 55 26.97 20.44 2.61
CA PHE A 55 28.06 20.33 3.60
C PHE A 55 28.51 21.67 4.18
N ASP A 56 28.13 22.78 3.53
CA ASP A 56 28.45 24.15 3.92
C ASP A 56 27.26 24.83 4.63
N ASP A 57 26.27 24.05 5.09
CA ASP A 57 25.00 24.50 5.68
C ASP A 57 24.13 25.40 4.78
N GLU A 58 24.40 25.45 3.48
CA GLU A 58 23.61 26.20 2.51
C GLU A 58 22.47 25.35 1.92
N LYS A 59 21.41 26.02 1.45
CA LYS A 59 20.32 25.34 0.73
C LYS A 59 20.84 24.72 -0.56
N ARG A 60 20.53 23.44 -0.79
CA ARG A 60 20.82 22.76 -2.07
C ARG A 60 20.02 23.34 -3.25
N ILE A 61 18.82 23.85 -2.97
CA ILE A 61 17.97 24.52 -3.95
C ILE A 61 17.93 26.00 -3.58
N SER A 62 18.54 26.84 -4.42
CA SER A 62 18.59 28.29 -4.22
C SER A 62 17.38 29.03 -4.80
N CYS A 63 16.70 28.43 -5.79
CA CYS A 63 15.50 29.00 -6.41
C CYS A 63 14.27 28.73 -5.53
N GLU A 64 13.64 29.79 -5.03
CA GLU A 64 12.45 29.70 -4.15
C GLU A 64 11.28 28.95 -4.81
N PHE A 65 11.02 29.20 -6.10
CA PHE A 65 9.98 28.50 -6.84
C PHE A 65 10.23 26.98 -6.85
N THR A 66 11.47 26.56 -7.14
CA THR A 66 11.86 25.14 -7.14
C THR A 66 11.79 24.55 -5.74
N GLU A 67 12.23 25.28 -4.71
CA GLU A 67 12.16 24.84 -3.32
C GLU A 67 10.71 24.57 -2.91
N ASN A 68 9.79 25.48 -3.24
CA ASN A 68 8.37 25.34 -2.94
C ASN A 68 7.76 24.16 -3.70
N SER A 69 8.05 23.99 -4.99
CA SER A 69 7.59 22.82 -5.75
C SER A 69 8.08 21.49 -5.16
N VAL A 70 9.32 21.44 -4.67
CA VAL A 70 9.89 20.24 -4.03
C VAL A 70 9.22 19.96 -2.68
N LYS A 71 8.92 21.00 -1.87
CA LYS A 71 8.17 20.86 -0.61
C LYS A 71 6.75 20.33 -0.85
N GLU A 72 6.01 20.94 -1.78
CA GLU A 72 4.66 20.48 -2.14
C GLU A 72 4.67 19.03 -2.62
N THR A 73 5.65 18.67 -3.45
CA THR A 73 5.81 17.29 -3.92
C THR A 73 6.12 16.34 -2.75
N GLN A 74 6.96 16.75 -1.81
CA GLN A 74 7.27 15.96 -0.61
C GLN A 74 6.01 15.70 0.22
N GLU A 75 5.18 16.71 0.43
CA GLU A 75 3.92 16.59 1.18
C GLU A 75 2.94 15.64 0.48
N LEU A 76 2.81 15.74 -0.85
CA LEU A 76 1.97 14.85 -1.65
C LEU A 76 2.45 13.39 -1.58
N VAL A 77 3.75 13.15 -1.71
CA VAL A 77 4.34 11.82 -1.58
C VAL A 77 4.13 11.25 -0.17
N HIS A 78 4.36 12.06 0.86
CA HIS A 78 4.15 11.66 2.25
C HIS A 78 2.69 11.26 2.52
N LYS A 79 1.75 12.10 2.08
CA LYS A 79 0.31 11.83 2.22
C LYS A 79 -0.09 10.56 1.47
N THR A 80 0.37 10.40 0.24
CA THR A 80 0.07 9.22 -0.59
C THR A 80 0.59 7.93 0.04
N ARG A 81 1.83 7.95 0.55
CA ARG A 81 2.42 6.80 1.26
C ARG A 81 1.61 6.43 2.51
N LYS A 82 1.15 7.42 3.27
CA LYS A 82 0.35 7.21 4.48
C LYS A 82 -1.01 6.57 4.15
N GLU A 83 -1.70 7.05 3.13
CA GLU A 83 -2.98 6.47 2.71
C GLU A 83 -2.82 5.04 2.15
N LEU A 84 -1.79 4.78 1.35
CA LEU A 84 -1.49 3.43 0.86
C LEU A 84 -1.17 2.45 1.99
N THR A 85 -0.46 2.91 3.02
CA THR A 85 -0.17 2.10 4.21
C THR A 85 -1.46 1.70 4.93
N LYS A 86 -2.44 2.61 5.04
CA LYS A 86 -3.76 2.29 5.61
C LYS A 86 -4.49 1.26 4.75
N ILE A 87 -4.54 1.44 3.43
CA ILE A 87 -5.19 0.50 2.52
C ILE A 87 -4.60 -0.92 2.66
N ILE A 88 -3.28 -1.03 2.78
CA ILE A 88 -2.61 -2.33 2.99
C ILE A 88 -2.97 -2.92 4.35
N SER A 89 -3.05 -2.10 5.41
CA SER A 89 -3.52 -2.54 6.73
C SER A 89 -4.96 -3.04 6.65
N ASP A 90 -5.87 -2.28 6.02
CA ASP A 90 -7.28 -2.63 5.88
C ASP A 90 -7.47 -3.90 5.04
N LEU A 91 -6.66 -4.10 3.98
CA LEU A 91 -6.65 -5.34 3.20
C LEU A 91 -6.23 -6.52 4.06
N ARG A 92 -5.17 -6.35 4.88
CA ARG A 92 -4.68 -7.39 5.78
C ARG A 92 -5.71 -7.73 6.86
N ASP A 93 -6.31 -6.72 7.48
CA ASP A 93 -7.28 -6.88 8.56
C ASP A 93 -8.62 -7.43 8.02
N GLY A 94 -9.06 -6.99 6.84
CA GLY A 94 -10.25 -7.54 6.17
C GLY A 94 -10.10 -9.00 5.78
N VAL A 95 -8.88 -9.43 5.40
CA VAL A 95 -8.57 -10.86 5.17
C VAL A 95 -8.51 -11.63 6.48
N LEU A 96 -7.87 -11.10 7.52
CA LEU A 96 -7.75 -11.74 8.84
C LEU A 96 -9.11 -11.90 9.55
N ASN A 97 -9.94 -10.84 9.57
CA ASN A 97 -11.23 -10.86 10.25
C ASN A 97 -12.19 -11.88 9.61
N LYS A 98 -12.22 -11.98 8.26
CA LYS A 98 -13.00 -13.03 7.58
C LYS A 98 -12.52 -14.45 7.83
N LEU A 99 -11.26 -14.65 8.18
CA LEU A 99 -10.72 -15.96 8.54
C LEU A 99 -10.95 -16.32 10.01
N LEU A 100 -11.19 -15.32 10.87
CA LEU A 100 -11.39 -15.45 12.31
C LEU A 100 -12.86 -15.47 12.76
N GLU A 101 -13.82 -15.08 11.92
CA GLU A 101 -15.28 -15.25 12.16
C GLU A 101 -15.75 -16.73 12.13
N LYS A 102 -14.87 -17.68 12.44
CA LYS A 102 -15.22 -19.09 12.69
C LYS A 102 -15.90 -19.25 14.05
#